data_AF-A0A1I5EP71-F1
#
_entry.id   AF-A0A1I5EP71-F1
#
_cell.length_a   1.000
_cell.length_b   1.000
_cell.length_c   1.000
_cell.angle_alpha   90.00
_cell.angle_beta   90.00
_cell.angle_gamma   90.00
#
_symmetry.space_group_name_H-M   'P 1'
#
loop_
_entity.id
_entity.type
_entity.pdbx_description
1 polymer ?
#
loop_
_entity_poly.entity_id
_entity_poly.type
_entity_poly.pdbx_seq_one_letter_code
_entity_poly.pdbx_strand_id
1 'polypeptide(L)'
;MDFEQMNIRTKKEDSTKDGKDLAYLMERAGMQFRVKDVLYKTPFGLMEESVFQEKIESVLRRQGFSEYYSSGTGDLKGLMGAAHQYASDRVTSYKDLPYRMMTKENAQLQDGHYVSIWKNRHQRVLLASVLGEEKTECLQRGKEVLSLLEIPFRVEGDMFYYEHEEAPRVSVSPESLEKEYGPRAHIEEIQRRTVETPGIKTVEDLVQFFQCQMTDVLKTMLLTDGDKVYAVLTEGNKEVDLKKVGHVLSLKEDSLKPLSKERILEQTGAEAGFAGPVGLKADKILIDHSVKKEKAYITGANRTDHHIQGVYYGRDFSGYFYHLTESEESFKGWLLGSVKVHDEKIRVQSKEGGYSYEPLTSLYLNLDRMNYALLEESKDEKGFDLSKAQAPFSLVITLIDPRIDKPREKAEEMYEELKLWGLRVLKDFRKDRLGSKFSDYDLLGIPYRILVAKDGTFDVKDRNGNILEKGLQNLVEIRNNEVIE
;
A
#
# COMPACT_ATOMS: atom_id res chain seq x y z
N MET A 1 -5.08 1.58 34.66
CA MET A 1 -6.30 0.76 34.53
C MET A 1 -6.04 -0.57 35.23
N ASP A 2 -7.07 -1.31 35.64
CA ASP A 2 -6.91 -2.62 36.28
C ASP A 2 -7.11 -3.76 35.27
N PHE A 3 -6.25 -4.79 35.34
CA PHE A 3 -6.29 -5.96 34.47
C PHE A 3 -7.67 -6.66 34.50
N GLU A 4 -8.27 -6.82 35.68
CA GLU A 4 -9.58 -7.48 35.83
C GLU A 4 -10.70 -6.60 35.24
N GLN A 5 -10.63 -5.28 35.44
CA GLN A 5 -11.63 -4.33 34.94
C GLN A 5 -11.63 -4.24 33.41
N MET A 6 -10.46 -4.42 32.79
CA MET A 6 -10.34 -4.45 31.33
C MET A 6 -10.85 -5.74 30.70
N ASN A 7 -11.17 -6.77 31.50
CA ASN A 7 -11.62 -8.08 31.03
C ASN A 7 -10.68 -8.66 29.96
N ILE A 8 -9.36 -8.47 30.15
CA ILE A 8 -8.33 -9.05 29.29
C ILE A 8 -8.35 -10.56 29.51
N ARG A 9 -8.64 -11.31 28.45
CA ARG A 9 -8.71 -12.78 28.48
C ARG A 9 -7.66 -13.37 27.58
N THR A 10 -6.48 -13.57 28.13
CA THR A 10 -5.39 -14.28 27.45
C THR A 10 -5.72 -15.77 27.33
N LYS A 11 -5.25 -16.40 26.26
CA LYS A 11 -5.39 -17.85 26.05
C LYS A 11 -4.02 -18.51 25.99
N LYS A 12 -3.93 -19.69 26.62
CA LYS A 12 -2.79 -20.59 26.44
C LYS A 12 -2.70 -21.01 24.97
N GLU A 13 -1.48 -21.36 24.58
CA GLU A 13 -1.20 -21.90 23.26
C GLU A 13 -1.95 -23.21 23.03
N ASP A 14 -2.47 -23.35 21.82
CA ASP A 14 -3.16 -24.52 21.31
C ASP A 14 -2.23 -25.16 20.27
N SER A 15 -1.70 -26.34 20.61
CA SER A 15 -0.73 -27.06 19.78
C SER A 15 -1.27 -27.48 18.41
N THR A 16 -2.58 -27.33 18.16
CA THR A 16 -3.21 -27.63 16.87
C THR A 16 -3.20 -26.45 15.90
N LYS A 17 -2.81 -25.26 16.36
CA LYS A 17 -2.76 -24.03 15.56
C LYS A 17 -1.31 -23.58 15.37
N ASP A 18 -1.05 -22.85 14.30
CA ASP A 18 0.24 -22.21 14.10
C ASP A 18 0.40 -21.05 15.08
N GLY A 19 1.33 -21.18 16.03
CA GLY A 19 1.65 -20.12 17.00
C GLY A 19 2.20 -18.84 16.35
N LYS A 20 2.68 -18.92 15.10
CA LYS A 20 3.15 -17.78 14.32
C LYS A 20 2.02 -17.06 13.58
N ASP A 21 0.83 -17.64 13.44
CA ASP A 21 -0.29 -16.97 12.78
C ASP A 21 -0.71 -15.72 13.58
N LEU A 22 -0.69 -14.56 12.92
CA LEU A 22 -1.00 -13.28 13.56
C LEU A 22 -2.41 -13.24 14.10
N ALA A 23 -3.37 -13.74 13.32
CA ALA A 23 -4.77 -13.70 13.71
C ALA A 23 -4.99 -14.48 15.01
N TYR A 24 -4.39 -15.66 15.10
CA TYR A 24 -4.39 -16.49 16.29
C TYR A 24 -3.65 -15.84 17.47
N LEU A 25 -2.49 -15.21 17.24
CA LEU A 25 -1.76 -14.53 18.30
C LEU A 25 -2.56 -13.36 18.88
N MET A 26 -3.22 -12.56 18.03
CA MET A 26 -4.12 -11.48 18.46
C MET A 26 -5.33 -12.02 19.25
N GLU A 27 -5.88 -13.17 18.86
CA GLU A 27 -6.95 -13.85 19.62
C GLU A 27 -6.45 -14.37 20.98
N ARG A 28 -5.22 -14.88 21.04
CA ARG A 28 -4.58 -15.34 22.28
C ARG A 28 -4.28 -14.18 23.22
N ALA A 29 -3.82 -13.05 22.71
CA ALA A 29 -3.59 -11.84 23.49
C ALA A 29 -4.90 -11.17 23.94
N GLY A 30 -6.05 -11.68 23.48
CA GLY A 30 -7.34 -11.11 23.81
C GLY A 30 -7.55 -9.73 23.19
N MET A 31 -6.89 -9.41 22.06
CA MET A 31 -7.12 -8.19 21.29
C MET A 31 -8.40 -8.29 20.45
N GLN A 32 -8.74 -9.50 20.02
CA GLN A 32 -9.90 -9.76 19.18
C GLN A 32 -10.50 -11.15 19.41
N PHE A 33 -11.73 -11.35 18.94
CA PHE A 33 -12.36 -12.67 18.89
C PHE A 33 -13.39 -12.71 17.75
N ARG A 34 -13.69 -13.92 17.25
CA ARG A 34 -14.72 -14.11 16.24
C ARG A 34 -16.02 -14.64 16.85
N VAL A 35 -17.14 -14.12 16.37
CA VAL A 35 -18.47 -14.71 16.59
C VAL A 35 -19.09 -14.96 15.22
N LYS A 36 -19.22 -16.23 14.83
CA LYS A 36 -19.52 -16.63 13.44
C LYS A 36 -18.49 -16.00 12.48
N ASP A 37 -18.94 -15.27 11.46
CA ASP A 37 -18.09 -14.64 10.45
C ASP A 37 -17.71 -13.18 10.77
N VAL A 38 -18.00 -12.72 12.00
CA VAL A 38 -17.74 -11.34 12.42
C VAL A 38 -16.59 -11.31 13.42
N LEU A 39 -15.57 -10.50 13.11
CA LEU A 39 -14.45 -10.19 13.99
C LEU A 39 -14.81 -9.03 14.91
N TYR A 40 -14.60 -9.21 16.21
CA TYR A 40 -14.81 -8.19 17.24
C TYR A 40 -13.48 -7.81 17.88
N LYS A 41 -13.29 -6.52 18.13
CA LYS A 41 -12.16 -5.98 18.89
C LYS A 41 -12.55 -5.87 20.36
N THR A 42 -11.65 -6.27 21.26
CA THR A 42 -11.83 -6.10 22.71
C THR A 42 -11.40 -4.69 23.12
N PRO A 43 -11.67 -4.25 24.37
CA PRO A 43 -11.14 -2.98 24.87
C PRO A 43 -9.62 -2.87 24.71
N PHE A 44 -8.88 -3.95 24.97
CA PHE A 44 -7.43 -3.97 24.81
C PHE A 44 -7.01 -3.81 23.34
N GLY A 45 -7.66 -4.53 22.41
CA GLY A 45 -7.39 -4.38 20.99
C GLY A 45 -7.73 -2.98 20.45
N LEU A 46 -8.80 -2.35 20.93
CA LEU A 46 -9.14 -0.97 20.55
C LEU A 46 -8.12 0.04 21.10
N MET A 47 -7.58 -0.18 22.29
CA MET A 47 -6.52 0.67 22.84
C MET A 47 -5.23 0.58 22.03
N GLU A 48 -4.85 -0.63 21.62
CA GLU A 48 -3.71 -0.89 20.73
C GLU A 48 -3.86 -0.11 19.42
N GLU A 49 -4.99 -0.28 18.74
CA GLU A 49 -5.28 0.43 17.50
C GLU A 49 -5.32 1.95 17.67
N SER A 50 -5.79 2.45 18.82
CA SER A 50 -5.84 3.89 19.09
C SER A 50 -4.43 4.47 19.24
N VAL A 51 -3.52 3.76 19.92
CA VAL A 51 -2.11 4.18 20.05
C VAL A 51 -1.43 4.22 18.68
N PHE A 52 -1.69 3.21 17.85
CA PHE A 52 -1.22 3.15 16.48
C PHE A 52 -1.75 4.32 15.63
N GLN A 53 -3.07 4.56 15.64
CA GLN A 53 -3.71 5.62 14.85
C GLN A 53 -3.24 7.02 15.25
N GLU A 54 -3.09 7.28 16.55
CA GLU A 54 -2.64 8.58 17.05
C GLU A 54 -1.24 8.95 16.53
N LYS A 55 -0.34 7.97 16.31
CA LYS A 55 0.97 8.23 15.70
C LYS A 55 0.83 8.83 14.31
N ILE A 56 0.01 8.20 13.46
CA ILE A 56 -0.25 8.64 12.07
C ILE A 56 -0.85 10.04 12.09
N GLU A 57 -1.91 10.22 12.88
CA GLU A 57 -2.63 11.48 12.90
C GLU A 57 -1.80 12.62 13.48
N SER A 58 -0.92 12.34 14.44
CA SER A 58 -0.01 13.36 15.00
C SER A 58 0.96 13.91 13.97
N VAL A 59 1.39 13.10 12.99
CA VAL A 59 2.22 13.55 11.86
C VAL A 59 1.41 14.45 10.95
N LEU A 60 0.23 14.00 10.54
CA LEU A 60 -0.64 14.76 9.65
C LEU A 60 -1.09 16.08 10.29
N ARG A 61 -1.44 16.09 11.58
CA ARG A 61 -1.78 17.32 12.32
C ARG A 61 -0.59 18.28 12.38
N ARG A 62 0.62 17.80 12.63
CA ARG A 62 1.85 18.64 12.58
C ARG A 62 2.12 19.21 11.20
N GLN A 63 1.68 18.52 10.14
CA GLN A 63 1.73 18.99 8.76
C GLN A 63 0.56 19.90 8.37
N GLY A 64 -0.34 20.24 9.32
CA GLY A 64 -1.43 21.18 9.11
C GLY A 64 -2.71 20.59 8.52
N PHE A 65 -2.89 19.27 8.57
CA PHE A 65 -4.13 18.64 8.13
C PHE A 65 -5.29 18.93 9.09
N SER A 66 -6.40 19.41 8.54
CA SER A 66 -7.67 19.58 9.27
C SER A 66 -8.59 18.38 9.06
N GLU A 67 -9.26 17.92 10.11
CA GLU A 67 -10.21 16.80 9.99
C GLU A 67 -11.58 17.29 9.49
N TYR A 68 -12.19 16.54 8.58
CA TYR A 68 -13.58 16.71 8.17
C TYR A 68 -14.32 15.38 8.26
N TYR A 69 -15.64 15.44 8.46
CA TYR A 69 -16.49 14.26 8.54
C TYR A 69 -17.38 14.19 7.31
N SER A 70 -17.44 13.03 6.67
CA SER A 70 -18.28 12.82 5.48
C SER A 70 -19.53 12.01 5.86
N SER A 71 -20.71 12.46 5.44
CA SER A 71 -21.97 11.74 5.73
C SER A 71 -22.33 10.71 4.66
N GLY A 72 -21.38 10.31 3.84
CA GLY A 72 -21.65 9.42 2.72
C GLY A 72 -20.39 9.07 2.00
N THR A 73 -19.97 7.81 2.14
CA THR A 73 -19.61 6.91 1.03
C THR A 73 -19.01 5.64 1.61
N GLY A 74 -19.42 4.50 1.03
CA GLY A 74 -18.94 3.20 1.46
C GLY A 74 -17.61 2.80 0.83
N ASP A 75 -17.05 3.55 -0.13
CA ASP A 75 -15.84 3.15 -0.85
C ASP A 75 -14.86 4.31 -1.06
N LEU A 76 -13.64 3.99 -1.47
CA LEU A 76 -12.55 4.96 -1.64
C LEU A 76 -12.86 6.04 -2.69
N LYS A 77 -13.56 5.66 -3.77
CA LYS A 77 -13.94 6.59 -4.85
C LYS A 77 -14.88 7.66 -4.32
N GLY A 78 -15.88 7.24 -3.53
CA GLY A 78 -16.79 8.14 -2.89
C GLY A 78 -16.12 9.09 -1.90
N LEU A 79 -15.17 8.58 -1.09
CA LEU A 79 -14.42 9.41 -0.14
C LEU A 79 -13.60 10.49 -0.84
N MET A 80 -12.96 10.14 -1.96
CA MET A 80 -12.24 11.11 -2.80
C MET A 80 -13.19 12.17 -3.41
N GLY A 81 -14.36 11.75 -3.88
CA GLY A 81 -15.38 12.68 -4.38
C GLY A 81 -15.88 13.65 -3.31
N ALA A 82 -16.07 13.17 -2.08
CA ALA A 82 -16.44 14.00 -0.94
C ALA A 82 -15.33 15.00 -0.57
N ALA A 83 -14.07 14.57 -0.58
CA ALA A 83 -12.91 15.45 -0.38
C ALA A 83 -12.84 16.54 -1.46
N HIS A 84 -13.07 16.17 -2.73
CA HIS A 84 -13.10 17.11 -3.85
C HIS A 84 -14.21 18.15 -3.73
N GLN A 85 -15.43 17.71 -3.42
CA GLN A 85 -16.55 18.63 -3.19
C GLN A 85 -16.24 19.60 -2.04
N TYR A 86 -15.76 19.07 -0.91
CA TYR A 86 -15.40 19.86 0.26
C TYR A 86 -14.32 20.91 -0.03
N ALA A 87 -13.26 20.50 -0.74
CA ALA A 87 -12.19 21.39 -1.18
C ALA A 87 -12.72 22.50 -2.10
N SER A 88 -13.55 22.12 -3.09
CA SER A 88 -14.11 23.04 -4.08
C SER A 88 -15.04 24.08 -3.46
N ASP A 89 -15.80 23.73 -2.43
CA ASP A 89 -16.70 24.66 -1.75
C ASP A 89 -15.96 25.63 -0.82
N ARG A 90 -14.78 25.23 -0.32
CA ARG A 90 -14.05 25.99 0.72
C ARG A 90 -12.93 26.85 0.18
N VAL A 91 -12.22 26.39 -0.84
CA VAL A 91 -11.01 27.01 -1.38
C VAL A 91 -11.38 27.86 -2.59
N THR A 92 -11.09 29.15 -2.53
CA THR A 92 -11.48 30.10 -3.59
C THR A 92 -10.30 30.86 -4.16
N SER A 93 -9.16 30.91 -3.45
CA SER A 93 -8.02 31.74 -3.80
C SER A 93 -6.71 30.99 -3.60
N TYR A 94 -5.67 31.41 -4.34
CA TYR A 94 -4.29 30.95 -4.14
C TYR A 94 -3.79 31.11 -2.69
N LYS A 95 -4.40 32.01 -1.91
CA LYS A 95 -4.08 32.23 -0.49
C LYS A 95 -4.49 31.08 0.42
N ASP A 96 -5.41 30.24 -0.05
CA ASP A 96 -5.90 29.07 0.69
C ASP A 96 -5.01 27.84 0.45
N LEU A 97 -4.06 27.93 -0.49
CA LEU A 97 -3.22 26.82 -0.91
C LEU A 97 -1.87 26.77 -0.18
N PRO A 98 -1.31 25.57 0.05
CA PRO A 98 -1.97 24.26 -0.14
C PRO A 98 -3.03 24.01 0.94
N TYR A 99 -4.18 23.47 0.53
CA TYR A 99 -5.29 23.21 1.46
C TYR A 99 -5.30 21.73 1.86
N ARG A 100 -5.04 21.43 3.14
CA ARG A 100 -4.83 20.07 3.66
C ARG A 100 -6.01 19.62 4.52
N MET A 101 -6.58 18.47 4.17
CA MET A 101 -7.71 17.88 4.88
C MET A 101 -7.56 16.37 5.03
N MET A 102 -8.11 15.81 6.09
CA MET A 102 -8.15 14.37 6.28
C MET A 102 -9.49 13.88 6.81
N THR A 103 -9.81 12.62 6.52
CA THR A 103 -10.93 11.90 7.12
C THR A 103 -10.53 10.45 7.42
N LYS A 104 -11.22 9.83 8.39
CA LYS A 104 -11.07 8.42 8.77
C LYS A 104 -12.43 7.76 8.70
N GLU A 105 -12.54 6.69 7.93
CA GLU A 105 -13.84 6.06 7.64
C GLU A 105 -13.69 4.54 7.59
N ASN A 106 -14.81 3.82 7.79
CA ASN A 106 -14.90 2.39 7.53
C ASN A 106 -15.25 2.17 6.06
N ALA A 107 -14.25 1.94 5.21
CA ALA A 107 -14.45 1.70 3.80
C ALA A 107 -14.74 0.23 3.50
N GLN A 108 -15.72 0.00 2.64
CA GLN A 108 -16.04 -1.26 2.03
C GLN A 108 -15.11 -1.52 0.84
N LEU A 109 -14.32 -2.59 0.92
CA LEU A 109 -13.47 -3.05 -0.18
C LEU A 109 -14.20 -4.11 -1.01
N GLN A 110 -13.95 -4.14 -2.32
CA GLN A 110 -14.55 -5.10 -3.26
C GLN A 110 -13.59 -6.25 -3.61
N ASP A 111 -12.89 -6.79 -2.61
CA ASP A 111 -11.73 -7.69 -2.82
C ASP A 111 -12.08 -9.20 -2.91
N GLY A 112 -13.33 -9.58 -3.18
CA GLY A 112 -13.71 -10.99 -3.35
C GLY A 112 -13.63 -11.82 -2.06
N HIS A 113 -12.99 -13.01 -2.08
CA HIS A 113 -12.98 -13.97 -0.96
C HIS A 113 -12.25 -13.44 0.30
N TYR A 114 -12.98 -13.26 1.40
CA TYR A 114 -12.51 -12.75 2.69
C TYR A 114 -12.11 -13.90 3.65
N VAL A 115 -10.92 -14.48 3.47
CA VAL A 115 -10.45 -15.65 4.24
C VAL A 115 -9.33 -15.34 5.23
N SER A 116 -8.81 -14.11 5.27
CA SER A 116 -7.69 -13.70 6.15
C SER A 116 -7.99 -12.38 6.84
N ILE A 117 -7.34 -12.10 7.98
CA ILE A 117 -7.48 -10.81 8.68
C ILE A 117 -7.06 -9.62 7.80
N TRP A 118 -6.16 -9.87 6.84
CA TRP A 118 -5.69 -8.92 5.84
C TRP A 118 -6.74 -8.54 4.78
N LYS A 119 -7.77 -9.38 4.61
CA LYS A 119 -8.87 -9.21 3.64
C LYS A 119 -10.21 -9.28 4.36
N ASN A 120 -10.67 -8.15 4.88
CA ASN A 120 -12.02 -7.95 5.39
C ASN A 120 -12.83 -7.04 4.47
N ARG A 121 -14.15 -7.28 4.40
CA ARG A 121 -15.08 -6.48 3.59
C ARG A 121 -15.07 -5.01 4.00
N HIS A 122 -14.96 -4.74 5.30
CA HIS A 122 -14.86 -3.39 5.84
C HIS A 122 -13.48 -3.25 6.48
N GLN A 123 -12.75 -2.21 6.09
CA GLN A 123 -11.48 -1.85 6.70
C GLN A 123 -11.47 -0.36 7.02
N ARG A 124 -10.82 0.00 8.12
CA ARG A 124 -10.59 1.40 8.46
C ARG A 124 -9.54 1.98 7.56
N VAL A 125 -9.85 3.16 7.03
CA VAL A 125 -8.98 3.87 6.10
C VAL A 125 -8.87 5.31 6.53
N LEU A 126 -7.71 5.91 6.27
CA LEU A 126 -7.48 7.33 6.38
C LEU A 126 -7.23 7.89 4.98
N LEU A 127 -7.94 8.95 4.63
CA LEU A 127 -7.73 9.69 3.39
C LEU A 127 -7.20 11.08 3.74
N ALA A 128 -5.92 11.33 3.44
CA ALA A 128 -5.28 12.63 3.59
C ALA A 128 -5.19 13.29 2.22
N SER A 129 -6.01 14.33 1.98
CA SER A 129 -6.11 15.02 0.70
C SER A 129 -5.52 16.42 0.77
N VAL A 130 -4.80 16.82 -0.27
CA VAL A 130 -4.19 18.13 -0.38
C VAL A 130 -4.49 18.73 -1.74
N LEU A 131 -5.08 19.92 -1.73
CA LEU A 131 -5.30 20.71 -2.94
C LEU A 131 -4.06 21.56 -3.22
N GLY A 132 -3.55 21.49 -4.44
CA GLY A 132 -2.37 22.23 -4.88
C GLY A 132 -1.03 21.60 -4.47
N GLU A 133 -1.02 20.32 -4.11
CA GLU A 133 0.22 19.54 -3.93
C GLU A 133 0.37 18.50 -5.06
N GLU A 134 1.62 18.30 -5.46
CA GLU A 134 1.99 17.30 -6.46
C GLU A 134 2.00 15.90 -5.87
N LYS A 135 1.87 14.91 -6.75
CA LYS A 135 1.83 13.49 -6.40
C LYS A 135 3.08 13.02 -5.64
N THR A 136 4.25 13.55 -6.00
CA THR A 136 5.55 13.23 -5.39
C THR A 136 5.63 13.65 -3.93
N GLU A 137 5.03 14.79 -3.57
CA GLU A 137 4.98 15.29 -2.19
C GLU A 137 4.09 14.40 -1.31
N CYS A 138 2.92 14.01 -1.83
CA CYS A 138 2.04 13.06 -1.14
C CYS A 138 2.68 11.66 -1.01
N LEU A 139 3.45 11.23 -2.00
CA LEU A 139 4.20 9.97 -1.93
C LEU A 139 5.26 10.03 -0.83
N GLN A 140 6.00 11.13 -0.73
CA GLN A 140 6.98 11.34 0.34
C GLN A 140 6.32 11.36 1.72
N ARG A 141 5.13 11.96 1.84
CA ARG A 141 4.33 11.94 3.06
C ARG A 141 3.94 10.53 3.49
N GLY A 142 3.53 9.69 2.53
CA GLY A 142 3.23 8.28 2.80
C GLY A 142 4.45 7.51 3.30
N LYS A 143 5.64 7.74 2.71
CA LYS A 143 6.91 7.16 3.18
C LYS A 143 7.22 7.58 4.62
N GLU A 144 7.10 8.87 4.94
CA GLU A 144 7.36 9.39 6.29
C GLU A 144 6.46 8.73 7.34
N VAL A 145 5.15 8.60 7.06
CA VAL A 145 4.20 7.94 7.94
C VAL A 145 4.58 6.48 8.19
N LEU A 146 4.90 5.73 7.13
CA LEU A 146 5.26 4.31 7.24
C LEU A 146 6.59 4.10 7.97
N SER A 147 7.60 4.94 7.68
CA SER A 147 8.88 4.91 8.37
C SER A 147 8.75 5.23 9.87
N LEU A 148 7.89 6.17 10.27
CA LEU A 148 7.63 6.46 11.69
C LEU A 148 7.03 5.26 12.44
N LEU A 149 6.26 4.44 11.73
CA LEU A 149 5.64 3.23 12.29
C LEU A 149 6.59 2.04 12.35
N GLU A 150 7.82 2.18 11.81
CA GLU A 150 8.81 1.11 11.71
C GLU A 150 8.30 -0.09 10.89
N ILE A 151 7.34 0.14 9.99
CA ILE A 151 6.81 -0.89 9.10
C ILE A 151 7.73 -0.95 7.87
N PRO A 152 8.29 -2.13 7.50
CA PRO A 152 8.99 -2.28 6.24
C PRO A 152 7.99 -2.19 5.09
N PHE A 153 8.33 -1.43 4.06
CA PHE A 153 7.45 -1.26 2.90
C PHE A 153 8.25 -1.20 1.59
N ARG A 154 7.63 -1.73 0.53
CA ARG A 154 8.04 -1.55 -0.85
C ARG A 154 7.13 -0.53 -1.52
N VAL A 155 7.72 0.36 -2.30
CA VAL A 155 6.98 1.29 -3.16
C VAL A 155 6.99 0.75 -4.58
N GLU A 156 5.83 0.66 -5.20
CA GLU A 156 5.66 0.26 -6.59
C GLU A 156 4.69 1.25 -7.26
N GLY A 157 5.21 2.08 -8.17
CA GLY A 157 4.49 3.26 -8.64
C GLY A 157 4.09 4.17 -7.48
N ASP A 158 2.77 4.30 -7.25
CA ASP A 158 2.19 5.18 -6.22
C ASP A 158 1.63 4.44 -5.03
N MET A 159 1.97 3.16 -4.93
CA MET A 159 1.36 2.22 -4.01
C MET A 159 2.42 1.76 -3.01
N PHE A 160 2.00 1.61 -1.75
CA PHE A 160 2.83 1.13 -0.66
C PHE A 160 2.42 -0.29 -0.31
N TYR A 161 3.37 -1.22 -0.31
CA TYR A 161 3.13 -2.63 -0.05
C TYR A 161 3.95 -3.13 1.14
N TYR A 162 3.32 -3.94 1.99
CA TYR A 162 4.01 -4.78 2.96
C TYR A 162 4.23 -6.15 2.33
N GLU A 163 5.49 -6.56 2.15
CA GLU A 163 5.82 -7.84 1.55
C GLU A 163 5.59 -8.98 2.53
N HIS A 164 4.81 -9.99 2.12
CA HIS A 164 4.47 -11.11 2.99
C HIS A 164 4.14 -12.36 2.16
N GLU A 165 4.52 -13.54 2.63
CA GLU A 165 4.40 -14.79 1.86
C GLU A 165 2.95 -15.18 1.53
N GLU A 166 2.01 -14.79 2.39
CA GLU A 166 0.57 -15.03 2.21
C GLU A 166 -0.15 -13.93 1.41
N ALA A 167 0.57 -12.86 1.03
CA ALA A 167 -0.01 -11.74 0.32
C ALA A 167 -0.31 -12.07 -1.17
N PRO A 168 -1.27 -11.37 -1.80
CA PRO A 168 -1.51 -11.52 -3.23
C PRO A 168 -0.28 -11.12 -4.06
N ARG A 169 -0.12 -11.75 -5.23
CA ARG A 169 0.94 -11.41 -6.18
C ARG A 169 0.66 -10.07 -6.84
N VAL A 170 1.66 -9.19 -6.83
CA VAL A 170 1.66 -7.86 -7.43
C VAL A 170 2.67 -7.85 -8.57
N SER A 171 2.22 -7.37 -9.72
CA SER A 171 3.07 -7.15 -10.90
C SER A 171 3.87 -5.86 -10.76
N VAL A 172 5.17 -5.90 -11.04
CA VAL A 172 6.04 -4.73 -11.10
C VAL A 172 5.90 -4.06 -12.46
N SER A 173 5.61 -2.76 -12.49
CA SER A 173 5.54 -2.03 -13.76
C SER A 173 6.95 -1.82 -14.32
N PRO A 174 7.19 -1.98 -15.63
CA PRO A 174 8.52 -1.74 -16.22
C PRO A 174 9.02 -0.29 -16.07
N GLU A 175 8.16 0.67 -15.74
CA GLU A 175 8.52 2.08 -15.50
C GLU A 175 9.21 2.28 -14.14
N SER A 176 9.01 1.36 -13.19
CA SER A 176 9.62 1.37 -11.85
C SER A 176 11.11 0.97 -11.88
N LEU A 177 11.57 0.43 -13.01
CA LEU A 177 12.98 0.13 -13.28
C LEU A 177 13.60 1.33 -14.01
N GLU A 178 13.83 2.44 -13.30
CA GLU A 178 14.59 3.57 -13.87
C GLU A 178 16.01 3.11 -14.21
N LYS A 179 16.26 2.80 -15.49
CA LYS A 179 17.60 2.90 -16.07
C LYS A 179 17.78 4.34 -16.52
N GLU A 180 18.74 5.03 -15.90
CA GLU A 180 19.26 6.32 -16.38
C GLU A 180 19.64 6.20 -17.86
N TYR A 181 18.93 6.95 -18.72
CA TYR A 181 19.42 7.23 -20.07
C TYR A 181 20.16 8.57 -20.04
N GLY A 182 21.46 8.52 -20.39
CA GLY A 182 22.30 9.70 -20.55
C GLY A 182 21.80 10.68 -21.64
N PRO A 183 22.45 11.84 -21.78
CA PRO A 183 21.98 12.94 -22.62
C PRO A 183 21.77 12.52 -24.09
N ARG A 184 20.59 12.85 -24.61
CA ARG A 184 20.10 12.54 -25.97
C ARG A 184 20.95 13.25 -27.03
N ALA A 185 21.49 12.48 -27.98
CA ALA A 185 22.00 13.01 -29.24
C ALA A 185 20.83 13.40 -30.17
N HIS A 186 21.00 14.46 -30.96
CA HIS A 186 20.12 14.73 -32.11
C HIS A 186 20.22 13.56 -33.09
N ILE A 187 19.14 12.79 -33.24
CA ILE A 187 19.05 11.70 -34.22
C ILE A 187 18.41 12.27 -35.48
N GLU A 188 19.11 12.19 -36.62
CA GLU A 188 18.51 12.47 -37.92
C GLU A 188 17.36 11.49 -38.18
N GLU A 189 16.16 11.99 -38.49
CA GLU A 189 14.99 11.15 -38.74
C GLU A 189 15.24 10.18 -39.90
N ILE A 190 15.20 8.89 -39.60
CA ILE A 190 15.28 7.82 -40.61
C ILE A 190 14.04 7.89 -41.52
N GLN A 191 14.27 7.98 -42.83
CA GLN A 191 13.19 7.91 -43.82
C GLN A 191 12.56 6.51 -43.85
N ARG A 192 11.23 6.48 -43.96
CA ARG A 192 10.46 5.24 -44.06
C ARG A 192 10.83 4.48 -45.34
N ARG A 193 11.19 3.21 -45.21
CA ARG A 193 11.50 2.31 -46.34
C ARG A 193 10.81 0.97 -46.20
N THR A 194 10.12 0.52 -47.25
CA THR A 194 9.60 -0.85 -47.34
C THR A 194 10.68 -1.80 -47.83
N VAL A 195 10.77 -2.98 -47.22
CA VAL A 195 11.75 -4.02 -47.51
C VAL A 195 11.03 -5.35 -47.74
N GLU A 196 11.45 -6.08 -48.77
CA GLU A 196 11.02 -7.46 -49.04
C GLU A 196 11.62 -8.42 -48.01
N THR A 197 10.76 -9.20 -47.36
CA THR A 197 11.08 -10.13 -46.27
C THR A 197 10.31 -11.44 -46.45
N PRO A 198 10.58 -12.20 -47.54
CA PRO A 198 9.80 -13.39 -47.88
C PRO A 198 9.92 -14.46 -46.81
N GLY A 199 8.78 -14.92 -46.28
CA GLY A 199 8.70 -15.98 -45.28
C GLY A 199 9.12 -15.59 -43.85
N ILE A 200 9.53 -14.35 -43.60
CA ILE A 200 9.97 -13.86 -42.27
C ILE A 200 8.74 -13.36 -41.50
N LYS A 201 8.30 -14.13 -40.49
CA LYS A 201 7.04 -13.86 -39.78
C LYS A 201 7.18 -13.64 -38.27
N THR A 202 8.33 -14.00 -37.69
CA THR A 202 8.58 -13.90 -36.24
C THR A 202 9.51 -12.75 -35.91
N VAL A 203 9.51 -12.30 -34.65
CA VAL A 203 10.42 -11.24 -34.19
C VAL A 203 11.86 -11.71 -34.23
N GLU A 204 12.11 -12.97 -33.89
CA GLU A 204 13.42 -13.60 -33.91
C GLU A 204 14.00 -13.61 -35.33
N ASP A 205 13.19 -13.99 -36.33
CA ASP A 205 13.61 -13.97 -37.72
C ASP A 205 13.87 -12.54 -38.21
N LEU A 206 13.07 -11.56 -37.77
CA LEU A 206 13.27 -10.14 -38.11
C LEU A 206 14.57 -9.59 -37.53
N VAL A 207 14.86 -9.91 -36.27
CA VAL A 207 16.11 -9.55 -35.60
C VAL A 207 17.30 -10.10 -36.35
N GLN A 208 17.24 -11.37 -36.76
CA GLN A 208 18.30 -11.99 -37.55
C GLN A 208 18.43 -11.38 -38.95
N PHE A 209 17.32 -11.07 -39.63
CA PHE A 209 17.35 -10.53 -40.98
C PHE A 209 17.82 -9.07 -41.02
N PHE A 210 17.28 -8.23 -40.16
CA PHE A 210 17.58 -6.80 -40.11
C PHE A 210 18.83 -6.47 -39.27
N GLN A 211 19.40 -7.44 -38.57
CA GLN A 211 20.53 -7.26 -37.66
C GLN A 211 20.24 -6.17 -36.61
N CYS A 212 19.04 -6.21 -36.03
CA CYS A 212 18.55 -5.24 -35.04
C CYS A 212 18.32 -5.88 -33.67
N GLN A 213 17.85 -5.12 -32.68
CA GLN A 213 17.41 -5.65 -31.39
C GLN A 213 15.91 -5.96 -31.41
N MET A 214 15.44 -6.87 -30.55
CA MET A 214 13.99 -7.15 -30.41
C MET A 214 13.19 -5.88 -30.08
N THR A 215 13.78 -4.95 -29.33
CA THR A 215 13.19 -3.65 -29.00
C THR A 215 13.02 -2.73 -30.22
N ASP A 216 13.70 -3.00 -31.34
CA ASP A 216 13.58 -2.20 -32.57
C ASP A 216 12.41 -2.67 -33.44
N VAL A 217 11.82 -3.82 -33.11
CA VAL A 217 10.65 -4.38 -33.77
C VAL A 217 9.39 -3.93 -33.04
N LEU A 218 8.40 -3.44 -33.79
CA LEU A 218 7.07 -3.08 -33.28
C LEU A 218 6.06 -4.16 -33.70
N LYS A 219 5.61 -4.96 -32.74
CA LYS A 219 4.56 -5.97 -32.92
C LYS A 219 3.20 -5.31 -33.03
N THR A 220 2.38 -5.83 -33.94
CA THR A 220 0.97 -5.44 -34.08
C THR A 220 0.09 -6.67 -33.90
N MET A 221 -0.63 -6.74 -32.78
CA MET A 221 -1.58 -7.80 -32.50
C MET A 221 -3.00 -7.31 -32.75
N LEU A 222 -3.77 -8.02 -33.57
CA LEU A 222 -5.18 -7.71 -33.84
C LEU A 222 -6.09 -8.57 -32.96
N LEU A 223 -7.01 -7.92 -32.25
CA LEU A 223 -7.96 -8.54 -31.32
C LEU A 223 -9.41 -8.16 -31.69
N THR A 224 -10.38 -8.96 -31.26
CA THR A 224 -11.81 -8.71 -31.44
C THR A 224 -12.63 -9.18 -30.24
N ASP A 225 -13.75 -8.51 -30.00
CA ASP A 225 -14.81 -8.96 -29.08
C ASP A 225 -15.98 -9.64 -29.81
N GLY A 226 -15.86 -9.85 -31.13
CA GLY A 226 -16.89 -10.38 -32.01
C GLY A 226 -17.55 -9.32 -32.91
N ASP A 227 -17.54 -8.05 -32.49
CA ASP A 227 -18.15 -6.94 -33.25
C ASP A 227 -17.06 -5.98 -33.77
N LYS A 228 -16.14 -5.57 -32.89
CA LYS A 228 -15.09 -4.58 -33.19
C LYS A 228 -13.72 -5.21 -33.35
N VAL A 229 -12.82 -4.48 -34.01
CA VAL A 229 -11.41 -4.85 -34.20
C VAL A 229 -10.51 -3.85 -33.49
N TYR A 230 -9.62 -4.36 -32.66
CA TYR A 230 -8.66 -3.59 -31.88
C TYR A 230 -7.24 -3.96 -32.32
N ALA A 231 -6.33 -2.99 -32.31
CA ALA A 231 -4.91 -3.23 -32.53
C ALA A 231 -4.12 -2.92 -31.25
N VAL A 232 -3.24 -3.82 -30.83
CA VAL A 232 -2.33 -3.63 -29.70
C VAL A 232 -0.90 -3.60 -30.23
N LEU A 233 -0.19 -2.51 -29.93
CA LEU A 233 1.19 -2.27 -30.37
C LEU A 233 2.16 -2.37 -29.20
N THR A 234 3.20 -3.21 -29.33
CA THR A 234 4.22 -3.44 -28.30
C THR A 234 5.61 -3.56 -28.92
N GLU A 235 6.67 -3.35 -28.13
CA GLU A 235 8.02 -3.75 -28.56
C GLU A 235 8.13 -5.28 -28.72
N GLY A 236 9.05 -5.73 -29.59
CA GLY A 236 9.18 -7.13 -29.99
C GLY A 236 9.44 -8.09 -28.84
N ASN A 237 10.11 -7.64 -27.78
CA ASN A 237 10.41 -8.41 -26.58
C ASN A 237 9.26 -8.48 -25.56
N LYS A 238 8.10 -7.87 -25.83
CA LYS A 238 6.99 -7.80 -24.87
C LYS A 238 5.79 -8.62 -25.33
N GLU A 239 5.22 -9.40 -24.42
CA GLU A 239 4.00 -10.19 -24.68
C GLU A 239 2.76 -9.50 -24.13
N VAL A 240 1.66 -9.55 -24.88
CA VAL A 240 0.40 -8.86 -24.57
C VAL A 240 -0.39 -9.63 -23.51
N ASP A 241 -0.78 -8.94 -22.44
CA ASP A 241 -1.71 -9.44 -21.43
C ASP A 241 -3.15 -9.08 -21.82
N LEU A 242 -3.88 -10.06 -22.34
CA LEU A 242 -5.27 -9.88 -22.80
C LEU A 242 -6.22 -9.41 -21.69
N LYS A 243 -5.94 -9.70 -20.41
CA LYS A 243 -6.78 -9.23 -19.30
C LYS A 243 -6.63 -7.72 -19.11
N LYS A 244 -5.39 -7.21 -19.18
CA LYS A 244 -5.13 -5.76 -19.12
C LYS A 244 -5.79 -5.04 -20.29
N VAL A 245 -5.71 -5.60 -21.51
CA VAL A 245 -6.38 -5.05 -22.70
C VAL A 245 -7.90 -5.03 -22.52
N GLY A 246 -8.49 -6.15 -22.06
CA GLY A 246 -9.94 -6.24 -21.80
C GLY A 246 -10.43 -5.20 -20.79
N HIS A 247 -9.66 -4.96 -19.72
CA HIS A 247 -9.97 -3.94 -18.72
C HIS A 247 -9.94 -2.52 -19.30
N VAL A 248 -8.91 -2.18 -20.09
CA VAL A 248 -8.81 -0.88 -20.79
C VAL A 248 -9.98 -0.65 -21.75
N LEU A 249 -10.49 -1.71 -22.37
CA LEU A 249 -11.64 -1.66 -23.27
C LEU A 249 -12.99 -1.77 -22.55
N SER A 250 -13.00 -1.93 -21.22
CA SER A 250 -14.23 -2.15 -20.42
C SER A 250 -15.07 -3.33 -20.90
N LEU A 251 -14.40 -4.41 -21.34
CA LEU A 251 -15.03 -5.62 -21.83
C LEU A 251 -15.21 -6.65 -20.70
N LYS A 252 -16.17 -7.57 -20.87
CA LYS A 252 -16.37 -8.69 -19.95
C LYS A 252 -15.19 -9.67 -20.02
N GLU A 253 -14.92 -10.35 -18.92
CA GLU A 253 -13.89 -11.40 -18.86
C GLU A 253 -14.14 -12.45 -19.98
N ASP A 254 -13.07 -12.88 -20.65
CA ASP A 254 -13.05 -13.84 -21.77
C ASP A 254 -13.75 -13.43 -23.10
N SER A 255 -14.23 -12.19 -23.21
CA SER A 255 -14.85 -11.71 -24.45
C SER A 255 -13.84 -11.34 -25.55
N LEU A 256 -12.61 -10.95 -25.17
CA LEU A 256 -11.57 -10.50 -26.08
C LEU A 256 -10.72 -11.66 -26.59
N LYS A 257 -10.54 -11.78 -27.91
CA LYS A 257 -9.77 -12.87 -28.54
C LYS A 257 -8.91 -12.35 -29.70
N PRO A 258 -7.80 -13.02 -30.04
CA PRO A 258 -7.06 -12.72 -31.27
C PRO A 258 -7.92 -12.90 -32.53
N LEU A 259 -7.71 -12.07 -33.56
CA LEU A 259 -8.33 -12.27 -34.87
C LEU A 259 -7.85 -13.58 -35.50
N SER A 260 -8.72 -14.25 -36.26
CA SER A 260 -8.32 -15.39 -37.09
C SER A 260 -7.40 -14.96 -38.22
N LYS A 261 -6.63 -15.89 -38.79
CA LYS A 261 -5.68 -15.60 -39.88
C LYS A 261 -6.37 -15.01 -41.11
N GLU A 262 -7.57 -15.50 -41.42
CA GLU A 262 -8.39 -15.03 -42.54
C GLU A 262 -8.82 -13.58 -42.32
N ARG A 263 -9.28 -13.26 -41.10
CA ARG A 263 -9.69 -11.91 -40.72
C ARG A 263 -8.50 -10.94 -40.68
N ILE A 264 -7.31 -11.38 -40.28
CA ILE A 264 -6.09 -10.56 -40.36
C ILE A 264 -5.79 -10.19 -41.82
N LEU A 265 -5.88 -11.16 -42.73
CA LEU A 265 -5.67 -10.92 -44.16
C LEU A 265 -6.70 -9.95 -44.74
N GLU A 266 -7.97 -10.08 -44.38
CA GLU A 266 -9.03 -9.14 -44.79
C GLU A 266 -8.77 -7.72 -44.26
N GLN A 267 -8.34 -7.60 -43.00
CA GLN A 267 -8.14 -6.31 -42.33
C GLN A 267 -6.89 -5.57 -42.82
N THR A 268 -5.82 -6.32 -43.09
CA THR A 268 -4.48 -5.76 -43.34
C THR A 268 -4.02 -5.93 -44.77
N GLY A 269 -4.61 -6.84 -45.55
CA GLY A 269 -4.05 -7.25 -46.85
C GLY A 269 -2.81 -8.13 -46.74
N ALA A 270 -2.48 -8.60 -45.54
CA ALA A 270 -1.29 -9.39 -45.23
C ALA A 270 -1.59 -10.64 -44.38
N GLU A 271 -0.79 -11.68 -44.56
CA GLU A 271 -0.78 -12.80 -43.61
C GLU A 271 -0.30 -12.36 -42.22
N ALA A 272 -0.72 -13.10 -41.19
CA ALA A 272 -0.19 -12.94 -39.84
C ALA A 272 1.34 -13.02 -39.82
N GLY A 273 1.98 -12.07 -39.13
CA GLY A 273 3.42 -11.83 -39.18
C GLY A 273 3.82 -10.62 -40.02
N PHE A 274 2.95 -10.11 -40.90
CA PHE A 274 3.20 -8.91 -41.73
C PHE A 274 2.24 -7.75 -41.45
N ALA A 275 1.40 -7.89 -40.42
CA ALA A 275 0.52 -6.82 -39.94
C ALA A 275 1.35 -5.73 -39.24
N GLY A 276 1.05 -4.46 -39.53
CA GLY A 276 1.67 -3.30 -38.92
C GLY A 276 0.68 -2.16 -38.72
N PRO A 277 1.05 -1.10 -38.00
CA PRO A 277 0.14 -0.02 -37.65
C PRO A 277 -0.07 1.00 -38.78
N VAL A 278 0.80 1.00 -39.79
CA VAL A 278 0.82 2.04 -40.81
C VAL A 278 -0.35 1.86 -41.78
N GLY A 279 -1.28 2.82 -41.77
CA GLY A 279 -2.51 2.75 -42.57
C GLY A 279 -3.52 1.69 -42.12
N LEU A 280 -3.28 1.07 -40.96
CA LEU A 280 -4.17 0.08 -40.37
C LEU A 280 -5.47 0.74 -39.92
N LYS A 281 -6.59 0.17 -40.34
CA LYS A 281 -7.91 0.55 -39.84
C LYS A 281 -8.26 -0.39 -38.69
N ALA A 282 -8.55 0.15 -37.52
CA ALA A 282 -9.06 -0.57 -36.37
C ALA A 282 -9.97 0.39 -35.58
N ASP A 283 -10.97 -0.13 -34.87
CA ASP A 283 -11.85 0.68 -34.02
C ASP A 283 -11.06 1.41 -32.92
N LYS A 284 -10.00 0.76 -32.40
CA LYS A 284 -9.06 1.40 -31.47
C LYS A 284 -7.65 0.83 -31.64
N ILE A 285 -6.65 1.72 -31.63
CA ILE A 285 -5.23 1.37 -31.56
C ILE A 285 -4.73 1.69 -30.15
N LEU A 286 -4.34 0.64 -29.45
CA LEU A 286 -3.79 0.65 -28.10
C LEU A 286 -2.27 0.43 -28.20
N ILE A 287 -1.50 1.22 -27.47
CA ILE A 287 -0.04 1.20 -27.53
C ILE A 287 0.48 0.92 -26.12
N ASP A 288 1.36 -0.05 -25.98
CA ASP A 288 2.01 -0.30 -24.69
C ASP A 288 3.10 0.74 -24.40
N HIS A 289 3.32 1.07 -23.12
CA HIS A 289 4.36 2.01 -22.67
C HIS A 289 5.81 1.57 -22.99
N SER A 290 6.03 0.32 -23.43
CA SER A 290 7.29 -0.11 -24.04
C SER A 290 7.62 0.72 -25.29
N VAL A 291 6.63 1.14 -26.08
CA VAL A 291 6.85 1.90 -27.33
C VAL A 291 7.31 3.33 -27.03
N LYS A 292 8.45 3.75 -27.59
CA LYS A 292 9.06 5.06 -27.39
C LYS A 292 8.72 6.00 -28.55
N LYS A 293 8.35 7.24 -28.24
CA LYS A 293 7.89 8.22 -29.23
C LYS A 293 9.00 8.68 -30.17
N GLU A 294 10.22 8.76 -29.66
CA GLU A 294 11.40 9.25 -30.38
C GLU A 294 12.20 8.15 -31.08
N LYS A 295 11.63 6.94 -31.24
CA LYS A 295 12.30 5.76 -31.77
C LYS A 295 11.74 5.34 -33.13
N ALA A 296 12.63 5.02 -34.06
CA ALA A 296 12.30 4.34 -35.31
C ALA A 296 12.10 2.85 -35.08
N TYR A 297 10.98 2.32 -35.59
CA TYR A 297 10.65 0.90 -35.50
C TYR A 297 10.68 0.20 -36.87
N ILE A 298 10.87 -1.12 -36.81
CA ILE A 298 10.63 -2.07 -37.89
C ILE A 298 9.30 -2.77 -37.61
N THR A 299 8.37 -2.78 -38.57
CA THR A 299 7.04 -3.35 -38.37
C THR A 299 6.48 -3.94 -39.67
N GLY A 300 5.41 -4.72 -39.60
CA GLY A 300 4.77 -5.30 -40.77
C GLY A 300 4.30 -4.23 -41.76
N ALA A 301 4.36 -4.53 -43.06
CA ALA A 301 3.99 -3.56 -44.08
C ALA A 301 2.49 -3.53 -44.42
N ASN A 302 1.67 -4.36 -43.78
CA ASN A 302 0.30 -4.65 -44.24
C ASN A 302 0.31 -5.17 -45.70
N ARG A 303 1.38 -5.91 -46.04
CA ARG A 303 1.58 -6.62 -47.31
C ARG A 303 2.39 -7.88 -47.03
N THR A 304 1.90 -9.04 -47.42
CA THR A 304 2.61 -10.32 -47.22
C THR A 304 4.03 -10.22 -47.77
N ASP A 305 4.98 -10.81 -47.05
CA ASP A 305 6.41 -10.82 -47.38
C ASP A 305 7.08 -9.44 -47.37
N HIS A 306 6.53 -8.47 -46.63
CA HIS A 306 7.12 -7.13 -46.53
C HIS A 306 7.06 -6.55 -45.12
N HIS A 307 8.13 -5.84 -44.76
CA HIS A 307 8.22 -5.01 -43.56
C HIS A 307 8.59 -3.58 -43.92
N ILE A 308 8.36 -2.66 -42.99
CA ILE A 308 8.72 -1.25 -43.10
C ILE A 308 9.73 -0.93 -42.01
N GLN A 309 10.84 -0.32 -42.38
CA GLN A 309 11.81 0.26 -41.45
C GLN A 309 11.58 1.76 -41.31
N GLY A 310 11.98 2.29 -40.15
CA GLY A 310 11.94 3.73 -39.89
C GLY A 310 10.54 4.24 -39.61
N VAL A 311 9.68 3.46 -38.96
CA VAL A 311 8.31 3.86 -38.60
C VAL A 311 8.31 4.59 -37.25
N TYR A 312 7.70 5.78 -37.18
CA TYR A 312 7.64 6.59 -35.96
C TYR A 312 6.21 6.80 -35.47
N TYR A 313 6.04 6.79 -34.15
CA TYR A 313 4.81 7.26 -33.52
C TYR A 313 4.59 8.76 -33.82
N GLY A 314 3.34 9.16 -34.05
CA GLY A 314 2.96 10.53 -34.38
C GLY A 314 3.15 10.90 -35.85
N ARG A 315 4.16 10.32 -36.52
CA ARG A 315 4.39 10.50 -37.96
C ARG A 315 3.65 9.47 -38.80
N ASP A 316 3.79 8.19 -38.46
CA ASP A 316 3.30 7.07 -39.28
C ASP A 316 2.10 6.32 -38.68
N PHE A 317 1.94 6.39 -37.36
CA PHE A 317 0.81 5.82 -36.63
C PHE A 317 0.52 6.60 -35.34
N SER A 318 -0.71 6.49 -34.84
CA SER A 318 -1.15 7.13 -33.61
C SER A 318 -2.13 6.22 -32.85
N GLY A 319 -2.22 6.40 -31.54
CA GLY A 319 -3.08 5.61 -30.67
C GLY A 319 -2.97 6.07 -29.21
N TYR A 320 -3.56 5.29 -28.32
CA TYR A 320 -3.64 5.59 -26.89
C TYR A 320 -2.68 4.69 -26.10
N PHE A 321 -1.88 5.29 -25.23
CA PHE A 321 -0.90 4.58 -24.41
C PHE A 321 -1.53 3.97 -23.15
N TYR A 322 -1.16 2.73 -22.85
CA TYR A 322 -1.61 1.96 -21.68
C TYR A 322 -0.53 0.93 -21.27
N HIS A 323 -0.67 0.31 -20.10
CA HIS A 323 0.14 -0.88 -19.73
C HIS A 323 -0.58 -2.15 -20.17
N LEU A 324 -0.07 -2.80 -21.21
CA LEU A 324 -0.77 -3.87 -21.92
C LEU A 324 0.01 -5.18 -21.92
N THR A 325 1.23 -5.22 -21.38
CA THR A 325 2.09 -6.41 -21.45
C THR A 325 2.18 -7.14 -20.12
N GLU A 326 2.62 -8.40 -20.16
CA GLU A 326 3.03 -9.12 -18.95
C GLU A 326 4.19 -8.41 -18.24
N SER A 327 4.21 -8.56 -16.93
CA SER A 327 5.20 -7.94 -16.04
C SER A 327 6.26 -8.99 -15.73
N GLU A 328 7.52 -8.75 -16.10
CA GLU A 328 8.61 -9.75 -15.94
C GLU A 328 8.96 -10.03 -14.46
N GLU A 329 8.73 -9.05 -13.59
CA GLU A 329 8.93 -9.19 -12.14
C GLU A 329 7.60 -9.09 -11.38
N SER A 330 7.50 -9.89 -10.31
CA SER A 330 6.37 -9.85 -9.38
C SER A 330 6.82 -10.15 -7.96
N PHE A 331 6.11 -9.62 -6.98
CA PHE A 331 6.32 -9.89 -5.56
C PHE A 331 4.97 -10.17 -4.88
N LYS A 332 4.97 -10.61 -3.63
CA LYS A 332 3.73 -10.79 -2.85
C LYS A 332 3.62 -9.68 -1.83
N GLY A 333 2.56 -8.87 -1.91
CA GLY A 333 2.44 -7.67 -1.08
C GLY A 333 1.02 -7.29 -0.71
N TRP A 334 0.82 -6.93 0.56
CA TRP A 334 -0.42 -6.32 1.06
C TRP A 334 -0.39 -4.83 0.79
N LEU A 335 -1.38 -4.31 0.07
CA LEU A 335 -1.51 -2.87 -0.16
C LEU A 335 -1.80 -2.15 1.16
N LEU A 336 -0.83 -1.37 1.64
CA LEU A 336 -0.92 -0.52 2.81
C LEU A 336 -1.52 0.85 2.49
N GLY A 337 -1.29 1.37 1.30
CA GLY A 337 -1.74 2.71 0.92
C GLY A 337 -1.45 3.04 -0.53
N SER A 338 -1.99 4.17 -0.99
CA SER A 338 -1.80 4.64 -2.36
C SER A 338 -1.93 6.14 -2.49
N VAL A 339 -1.22 6.76 -3.41
CA VAL A 339 -1.45 8.15 -3.81
C VAL A 339 -2.30 8.19 -5.08
N LYS A 340 -3.35 9.01 -5.08
CA LYS A 340 -4.22 9.23 -6.24
C LYS A 340 -4.47 10.71 -6.46
N VAL A 341 -4.52 11.12 -7.71
CA VAL A 341 -4.92 12.48 -8.09
C VAL A 341 -6.36 12.40 -8.59
N HIS A 342 -7.22 13.33 -8.17
CA HIS A 342 -8.58 13.43 -8.66
C HIS A 342 -8.59 13.85 -10.14
N ASP A 343 -9.50 13.28 -10.94
CA ASP A 343 -9.56 13.52 -12.39
C ASP A 343 -9.94 14.98 -12.71
N GLU A 344 -10.79 15.57 -11.88
CA GLU A 344 -11.19 16.97 -11.99
C GLU A 344 -10.31 17.86 -11.10
N LYS A 345 -9.84 18.97 -11.68
CA LYS A 345 -9.09 20.01 -10.98
C LYS A 345 -10.03 21.07 -10.42
N ILE A 346 -9.66 21.68 -9.30
CA ILE A 346 -10.46 22.72 -8.66
C ILE A 346 -9.97 24.09 -9.12
N ARG A 347 -10.92 24.93 -9.54
CA ARG A 347 -10.65 26.29 -9.99
C ARG A 347 -10.43 27.21 -8.79
N VAL A 348 -9.29 27.89 -8.75
CA VAL A 348 -8.93 28.87 -7.71
C VAL A 348 -8.54 30.20 -8.35
N GLN A 349 -8.72 31.31 -7.64
CA GLN A 349 -8.20 32.60 -8.10
C GLN A 349 -6.67 32.59 -8.07
N SER A 350 -6.02 32.96 -9.18
CA SER A 350 -4.55 33.01 -9.26
C SER A 350 -3.99 34.28 -8.62
N LYS A 351 -2.68 34.28 -8.29
CA LYS A 351 -1.97 35.45 -7.75
C LYS A 351 -1.85 36.60 -8.76
N GLU A 352 -1.76 36.28 -10.04
CA GLU A 352 -1.55 37.22 -11.14
C GLU A 352 -2.86 37.81 -11.70
N GLY A 353 -4.01 37.36 -11.16
CA GLY A 353 -5.34 37.68 -11.69
C GLY A 353 -5.85 36.59 -12.64
N GLY A 354 -7.17 36.40 -12.66
CA GLY A 354 -7.80 35.27 -13.34
C GLY A 354 -7.88 34.02 -12.45
N TYR A 355 -7.82 32.84 -13.07
CA TYR A 355 -7.99 31.56 -12.38
C TYR A 355 -6.88 30.57 -12.75
N SER A 356 -6.46 29.75 -11.79
CA SER A 356 -5.70 28.52 -12.01
C SER A 356 -6.56 27.30 -11.65
N TYR A 357 -6.09 26.12 -12.07
CA TYR A 357 -6.77 24.85 -11.84
C TYR A 357 -5.80 23.93 -11.11
N GLU A 358 -6.10 23.66 -9.85
CA GLU A 358 -5.20 22.94 -8.94
C GLU A 358 -5.63 21.49 -8.78
N PRO A 359 -4.67 20.54 -8.77
CA PRO A 359 -4.97 19.14 -8.54
C PRO A 359 -5.31 18.89 -7.06
N LEU A 360 -6.31 18.04 -6.82
CA LEU A 360 -6.49 17.43 -5.50
C LEU A 360 -5.77 16.08 -5.48
N THR A 361 -4.73 15.98 -4.66
CA THR A 361 -3.95 14.76 -4.48
C THR A 361 -4.28 14.14 -3.13
N SER A 362 -4.64 12.86 -3.12
CA SER A 362 -5.05 12.12 -1.92
C SER A 362 -4.11 10.96 -1.64
N LEU A 363 -3.56 10.94 -0.43
CA LEU A 363 -2.90 9.80 0.18
C LEU A 363 -3.95 8.95 0.91
N TYR A 364 -4.16 7.75 0.41
CA TYR A 364 -4.95 6.70 1.05
C TYR A 364 -4.05 5.82 1.91
N LEU A 365 -4.46 5.58 3.16
CA LEU A 365 -3.80 4.66 4.10
C LEU A 365 -4.82 3.65 4.64
N ASN A 366 -4.49 2.36 4.57
CA ASN A 366 -5.28 1.27 5.14
C ASN A 366 -4.80 1.00 6.56
N LEU A 367 -5.50 1.60 7.53
CA LEU A 367 -5.11 1.58 8.94
C LEU A 367 -5.07 0.16 9.50
N ASP A 368 -6.00 -0.70 9.10
CA ASP A 368 -6.05 -2.08 9.60
C ASP A 368 -4.85 -2.90 9.10
N ARG A 369 -4.56 -2.85 7.78
CA ARG A 369 -3.41 -3.58 7.21
C ARG A 369 -2.07 -3.07 7.73
N MET A 370 -1.94 -1.76 7.92
CA MET A 370 -0.74 -1.17 8.51
C MET A 370 -0.57 -1.62 9.97
N ASN A 371 -1.66 -1.67 10.75
CA ASN A 371 -1.60 -2.19 12.12
C ASN A 371 -1.19 -3.67 12.16
N TYR A 372 -1.75 -4.49 11.25
CA TYR A 372 -1.34 -5.88 11.13
C TYR A 372 0.13 -6.04 10.73
N ALA A 373 0.64 -5.21 9.81
CA ALA A 373 2.05 -5.22 9.44
C ALA A 373 2.96 -4.86 10.62
N LEU A 374 2.58 -3.86 11.42
CA LEU A 374 3.30 -3.52 12.64
C LEU A 374 3.34 -4.68 13.64
N LEU A 375 2.18 -5.31 13.90
CA LEU A 375 2.10 -6.43 14.83
C LEU A 375 2.78 -7.70 14.30
N GLU A 376 2.83 -7.88 12.99
CA GLU A 376 3.54 -8.99 12.33
C GLU A 376 5.05 -8.88 12.53
N GLU A 377 5.60 -7.68 12.39
CA GLU A 377 7.02 -7.39 12.62
C GLU A 377 7.38 -7.32 14.11
N SER A 378 6.40 -7.01 14.95
CA SER A 378 6.58 -6.84 16.41
C SER A 378 6.11 -8.06 17.20
N LYS A 379 6.53 -9.27 16.80
CA LYS A 379 6.22 -10.51 17.52
C LYS A 379 7.40 -11.47 17.62
N ASP A 380 7.39 -12.30 18.65
CA ASP A 380 8.35 -13.37 18.89
C ASP A 380 7.64 -14.62 19.46
N GLU A 381 8.43 -15.59 19.96
CA GLU A 381 7.92 -16.84 20.53
C GLU A 381 7.08 -16.66 21.81
N LYS A 382 7.24 -15.54 22.54
CA LYS A 382 6.51 -15.24 23.78
C LYS A 382 5.22 -14.47 23.51
N GLY A 383 5.17 -13.70 22.42
CA GLY A 383 4.01 -12.94 21.98
C GLY A 383 4.40 -11.65 21.26
N PHE A 384 3.67 -10.55 21.51
CA PHE A 384 4.04 -9.27 20.91
C PHE A 384 5.26 -8.66 21.60
N ASP A 385 6.14 -8.01 20.85
CA ASP A 385 7.32 -7.29 21.32
C ASP A 385 7.22 -5.81 20.94
N LEU A 386 6.29 -5.11 21.60
CA LEU A 386 5.97 -3.73 21.28
C LEU A 386 6.93 -2.77 21.98
N SER A 387 7.36 -1.72 21.30
CA SER A 387 8.04 -0.59 21.95
C SER A 387 7.09 0.14 22.91
N LYS A 388 7.65 0.92 23.84
CA LYS A 388 6.84 1.78 24.73
C LYS A 388 5.88 2.73 23.99
N ALA A 389 6.26 3.13 22.77
CA ALA A 389 5.46 4.03 21.95
C ALA A 389 4.27 3.30 21.29
N GLN A 390 4.43 2.01 20.96
CA GLN A 390 3.40 1.17 20.34
C GLN A 390 2.49 0.50 21.37
N ALA A 391 3.03 0.12 22.53
CA ALA A 391 2.31 -0.68 23.51
C ALA A 391 1.12 0.08 24.14
N PRO A 392 -0.08 -0.54 24.25
CA PRO A 392 -1.23 0.04 24.94
C PRO A 392 -0.91 0.45 26.37
N PHE A 393 -0.09 -0.35 27.04
CA PHE A 393 0.51 -0.06 28.35
C PHE A 393 2.01 -0.13 28.22
N SER A 394 2.70 0.95 28.57
CA SER A 394 4.16 0.98 28.61
C SER A 394 4.71 0.22 29.82
N LEU A 395 3.88 0.01 30.85
CA LEU A 395 4.28 -0.56 32.13
C LEU A 395 3.13 -1.32 32.79
N VAL A 396 3.44 -2.43 33.46
CA VAL A 396 2.54 -3.09 34.40
C VAL A 396 3.10 -3.07 35.82
N ILE A 397 2.26 -2.81 36.81
CA ILE A 397 2.61 -2.91 38.24
C ILE A 397 1.91 -4.13 38.83
N THR A 398 2.68 -5.00 39.48
CA THR A 398 2.20 -6.25 40.07
C THR A 398 2.85 -6.53 41.41
N LEU A 399 2.17 -7.32 42.24
CA LEU A 399 2.68 -7.77 43.53
C LEU A 399 3.40 -9.11 43.37
N ILE A 400 4.58 -9.26 43.99
CA ILE A 400 5.29 -10.55 44.04
C ILE A 400 4.47 -11.60 44.79
N ASP A 401 3.83 -11.20 45.89
CA ASP A 401 2.90 -12.05 46.66
C ASP A 401 1.55 -11.35 46.84
N PRO A 402 0.56 -11.59 45.96
CA PRO A 402 -0.73 -10.89 45.98
C PRO A 402 -1.63 -11.27 47.16
N ARG A 403 -1.18 -12.18 48.03
CA ARG A 403 -1.88 -12.59 49.26
C ARG A 403 -1.53 -11.72 50.47
N ILE A 404 -0.53 -10.86 50.33
CA ILE A 404 -0.09 -9.94 51.37
C ILE A 404 -0.57 -8.55 50.98
N ASP A 405 -1.37 -7.93 51.83
CA ASP A 405 -1.98 -6.63 51.54
C ASP A 405 -1.02 -5.45 51.77
N LYS A 406 -0.05 -5.60 52.67
CA LYS A 406 0.94 -4.54 52.99
C LYS A 406 1.59 -3.85 51.76
N PRO A 407 2.08 -4.57 50.73
CA PRO A 407 2.66 -3.92 49.55
C PRO A 407 1.64 -3.31 48.58
N ARG A 408 0.34 -3.59 48.75
CA ARG A 408 -0.72 -3.10 47.85
C ARG A 408 -0.84 -1.58 47.92
N GLU A 409 -0.89 -1.01 49.13
CA GLU A 409 -0.95 0.45 49.31
C GLU A 409 0.21 1.14 48.60
N LYS A 410 1.43 0.59 48.75
CA LYS A 410 2.61 1.15 48.09
C LYS A 410 2.53 1.05 46.56
N ALA A 411 2.06 -0.08 46.04
CA ALA A 411 1.87 -0.27 44.61
C ALA A 411 0.80 0.68 44.04
N GLU A 412 -0.24 1.01 44.82
CA GLU A 412 -1.27 1.98 44.42
C GLU A 412 -0.76 3.43 44.44
N GLU A 413 0.04 3.81 45.44
CA GLU A 413 0.74 5.11 45.43
C GLU A 413 1.61 5.26 44.17
N MET A 414 2.43 4.24 43.86
CA MET A 414 3.29 4.24 42.67
C MET A 414 2.47 4.31 41.38
N TYR A 415 1.35 3.59 41.32
CA TYR A 415 0.45 3.62 40.17
C TYR A 415 -0.08 5.03 39.89
N GLU A 416 -0.56 5.75 40.92
CA GLU A 416 -1.05 7.12 40.76
C GLU A 416 0.09 8.09 40.38
N GLU A 417 1.27 7.96 40.97
CA GLU A 417 2.44 8.77 40.62
C GLU A 417 2.85 8.58 39.15
N LEU A 418 2.95 7.35 38.68
CA LEU A 418 3.35 7.05 37.30
C LEU A 418 2.31 7.48 36.27
N LYS A 419 1.03 7.43 36.64
CA LYS A 419 -0.05 7.98 35.83
C LYS A 419 0.02 9.50 35.75
N LEU A 420 0.35 10.19 36.85
CA LEU A 420 0.59 11.65 36.85
C LEU A 420 1.77 12.04 35.95
N TRP A 421 2.72 11.13 35.73
CA TRP A 421 3.84 11.34 34.81
C TRP A 421 3.47 11.15 33.33
N GLY A 422 2.24 10.71 33.05
CA GLY A 422 1.73 10.46 31.70
C GLY A 422 2.02 9.05 31.16
N LEU A 423 2.50 8.13 32.01
CA LEU A 423 2.72 6.74 31.59
C LEU A 423 1.39 5.97 31.48
N ARG A 424 1.31 5.08 30.48
CA ARG A 424 0.19 4.15 30.33
C ARG A 424 0.43 2.93 31.21
N VAL A 425 -0.10 2.97 32.44
CA VAL A 425 0.15 1.93 33.46
C VAL A 425 -1.03 0.97 33.61
N LEU A 426 -0.73 -0.32 33.53
CA LEU A 426 -1.63 -1.42 33.88
C LEU A 426 -1.37 -1.88 35.32
N LYS A 427 -2.44 -2.12 36.08
CA LYS A 427 -2.39 -2.66 37.44
C LYS A 427 -2.84 -4.12 37.40
N ASP A 428 -2.02 -5.03 37.93
CA ASP A 428 -2.38 -6.45 38.02
C ASP A 428 -2.15 -7.00 39.42
N PHE A 429 -3.21 -6.94 40.23
CA PHE A 429 -3.22 -7.51 41.58
C PHE A 429 -4.01 -8.81 41.69
N ARG A 430 -4.20 -9.52 40.56
CA ARG A 430 -4.84 -10.83 40.54
C ARG A 430 -4.12 -11.79 41.47
N LYS A 431 -4.86 -12.74 42.07
CA LYS A 431 -4.29 -13.80 42.93
C LYS A 431 -3.71 -14.97 42.13
N ASP A 432 -3.15 -14.66 40.95
CA ASP A 432 -2.50 -15.62 40.06
C ASP A 432 -1.02 -15.79 40.39
N ARG A 433 -0.44 -16.92 39.95
CA ARG A 433 1.00 -17.17 40.06
C ARG A 433 1.78 -16.18 39.19
N LEU A 434 2.91 -15.68 39.71
CA LEU A 434 3.72 -14.68 39.02
C LEU A 434 4.18 -15.11 37.62
N GLY A 435 4.52 -16.40 37.44
CA GLY A 435 4.85 -16.93 36.11
C GLY A 435 3.70 -16.85 35.11
N SER A 436 2.46 -17.08 35.54
CA SER A 436 1.27 -16.95 34.67
C SER A 436 1.05 -15.50 34.28
N LYS A 437 1.22 -14.58 35.24
CA LYS A 437 1.15 -13.15 34.98
C LYS A 437 2.20 -12.69 33.98
N PHE A 438 3.43 -13.19 34.09
CA PHE A 438 4.50 -12.86 33.16
C PHE A 438 4.17 -13.34 31.75
N SER A 439 3.66 -14.55 31.59
CA SER A 439 3.19 -15.02 30.28
C SER A 439 2.08 -14.12 29.71
N ASP A 440 1.18 -13.59 30.54
CA ASP A 440 0.17 -12.63 30.07
C ASP A 440 0.83 -11.33 29.59
N TYR A 441 1.78 -10.77 30.36
CA TYR A 441 2.44 -9.51 30.01
C TYR A 441 3.26 -9.62 28.72
N ASP A 442 3.98 -10.74 28.57
CA ASP A 442 4.79 -11.03 27.39
C ASP A 442 3.90 -11.20 26.15
N LEU A 443 2.75 -11.86 26.31
CA LEU A 443 1.76 -12.04 25.25
C LEU A 443 1.10 -10.73 24.83
N LEU A 444 0.83 -9.84 25.77
CA LEU A 444 0.25 -8.52 25.52
C LEU A 444 1.27 -7.51 24.98
N GLY A 445 2.56 -7.83 24.98
CA GLY A 445 3.63 -6.92 24.55
C GLY A 445 3.84 -5.74 25.49
N ILE A 446 3.72 -5.95 26.80
CA ILE A 446 4.01 -4.91 27.79
C ILE A 446 5.54 -4.81 27.97
N PRO A 447 6.19 -3.67 27.67
CA PRO A 447 7.65 -3.58 27.62
C PRO A 447 8.31 -3.68 29.01
N TYR A 448 7.65 -3.13 30.04
CA TYR A 448 8.23 -3.02 31.38
C TYR A 448 7.26 -3.53 32.45
N ARG A 449 7.81 -4.10 33.53
CA ARG A 449 7.04 -4.56 34.70
C ARG A 449 7.69 -4.12 36.02
N ILE A 450 6.91 -3.55 36.92
CA ILE A 450 7.29 -3.27 38.32
C ILE A 450 6.81 -4.41 39.20
N LEU A 451 7.73 -4.99 39.95
CA LEU A 451 7.48 -6.06 40.89
C LEU A 451 7.60 -5.51 42.31
N VAL A 452 6.49 -5.41 43.03
CA VAL A 452 6.49 -4.90 44.41
C VAL A 452 6.62 -6.07 45.39
N ALA A 453 7.67 -6.02 46.20
CA ALA A 453 8.02 -7.01 47.22
C ALA A 453 7.26 -6.80 48.52
N LYS A 454 7.33 -7.79 49.42
CA LYS A 454 6.55 -7.84 50.68
C LYS A 454 6.82 -6.67 51.64
N ASP A 455 8.03 -6.14 51.59
CA ASP A 455 8.50 -5.02 52.41
C ASP A 455 8.20 -3.65 51.78
N GLY A 456 7.61 -3.61 50.58
CA GLY A 456 7.32 -2.40 49.83
C GLY A 456 8.46 -1.93 48.93
N THR A 457 9.60 -2.63 48.91
CA THR A 457 10.62 -2.41 47.88
C THR A 457 10.13 -2.89 46.52
N PHE A 458 10.72 -2.38 45.44
CA PHE A 458 10.35 -2.78 44.09
C PHE A 458 11.56 -2.94 43.18
N ASP A 459 11.40 -3.83 42.20
CA ASP A 459 12.32 -3.99 41.08
C ASP A 459 11.58 -3.70 39.77
N VAL A 460 12.28 -3.13 38.80
CA VAL A 460 11.77 -2.93 37.43
C VAL A 460 12.47 -3.93 36.52
N LYS A 461 11.68 -4.63 35.71
CA LYS A 461 12.19 -5.56 34.69
C LYS A 461 11.69 -5.17 33.32
N ASP A 462 12.52 -5.40 32.32
CA ASP A 462 12.09 -5.39 30.91
C ASP A 462 11.28 -6.66 30.56
N ARG A 463 10.82 -6.73 29.31
CA ARG A 463 10.10 -7.89 28.78
C ARG A 463 10.97 -9.16 28.78
N ASN A 464 12.29 -9.01 28.62
CA ASN A 464 13.25 -10.12 28.62
C ASN A 464 13.60 -10.64 30.01
N GLY A 465 13.20 -9.93 31.07
CA GLY A 465 13.42 -10.30 32.46
C GLY A 465 14.71 -9.73 33.07
N ASN A 466 15.42 -8.88 32.31
CA ASN A 466 16.58 -8.16 32.82
C ASN A 466 16.12 -7.14 33.85
N ILE A 467 16.84 -7.08 34.98
CA ILE A 467 16.60 -6.06 36.01
C ILE A 467 17.25 -4.77 35.54
N LEU A 468 16.46 -3.70 35.45
CA LEU A 468 16.99 -2.36 35.24
C LEU A 468 17.49 -1.85 36.61
N GLU A 469 18.72 -1.34 36.71
CA GLU A 469 19.28 -0.85 37.98
C GLU A 469 18.37 0.23 38.62
N LYS A 470 18.46 0.41 39.95
CA LYS A 470 17.37 0.92 40.80
C LYS A 470 17.17 2.44 40.81
N GLY A 471 15.90 2.88 40.69
CA GLY A 471 15.41 4.17 41.23
C GLY A 471 14.17 4.72 40.52
N LEU A 472 13.34 5.53 41.21
CA LEU A 472 12.30 6.37 40.58
C LEU A 472 12.88 7.31 39.51
N GLN A 473 14.18 7.59 39.57
CA GLN A 473 14.94 8.34 38.57
C GLN A 473 14.97 7.63 37.20
N ASN A 474 14.94 6.30 37.13
CA ASN A 474 14.92 5.56 35.86
C ASN A 474 13.50 5.50 35.24
N LEU A 475 12.46 5.71 36.05
CA LEU A 475 11.10 5.91 35.55
C LEU A 475 10.95 7.27 34.83
N VAL A 476 11.83 8.25 35.15
CA VAL A 476 11.97 9.51 34.41
C VAL A 476 12.70 9.29 33.07
N GLU A 477 13.67 8.38 32.99
CA GLU A 477 14.32 7.98 31.72
C GLU A 477 13.34 7.25 30.79
N ILE A 478 12.50 6.35 31.35
CA ILE A 478 11.38 5.72 30.64
C ILE A 478 10.43 6.79 30.07
N ARG A 479 10.19 7.88 30.81
CA ARG A 479 9.38 9.04 30.39
C ARG A 479 10.06 9.92 29.34
N ASN A 480 11.36 10.18 29.43
CA ASN A 480 12.06 11.24 28.68
C ASN A 480 12.84 10.79 27.43
N ASN A 481 12.98 9.49 27.17
CA ASN A 481 13.54 8.95 25.92
C ASN A 481 15.05 9.17 25.65
N GLU A 482 15.82 9.79 26.55
CA GLU A 482 17.29 9.97 26.55
C GLU A 482 17.63 10.54 27.95
N VAL A 483 18.66 10.11 28.69
CA VAL A 483 20.10 10.37 28.44
C VAL A 483 20.94 9.29 29.13
N ILE A 484 21.60 8.41 28.37
CA ILE A 484 22.96 7.85 28.57
C ILE A 484 23.37 7.36 27.16
N GLU A 485 24.35 7.89 26.43
CA GLU A 485 25.53 8.74 26.69
C GLU A 485 25.64 9.83 25.61
#